data_AF-A0A2V7PJI5-F1
#
_entry.id   AF-A0A2V7PJI5-F1
#
_cell.length_a   1.000
_cell.length_b   1.000
_cell.length_c   1.000
_cell.angle_alpha   90.00
_cell.angle_beta   90.00
_cell.angle_gamma   90.00
#
_symmetry.space_group_name_H-M   'P 1'
#
loop_
_entity.id
_entity.type
_entity.pdbx_description
1 polymer ?
#
loop_
_entity_poly.entity_id
_entity_poly.type
_entity_poly.pdbx_seq_one_letter_code
_entity_poly.pdbx_strand_id
1 'polypeptide(L)'
;MALADVSTDLAFWRPSPERHNIAEIALHHAYFVRSVRGRLSGAGAGAPLEPFVLEGDEWFPVSDESRLTWHRIRDVVDTEQRRLAAVVVDAGADRAEAFDLVLGITCHAVYHAGQVQLIKRLRS
;
A
#
# COMPACT_ATOMS: atom_id res chain seq x y z
N MET A 1 10.64 1.60 -9.54
CA MET A 1 9.80 1.95 -8.37
C MET A 1 10.48 1.49 -7.08
N ALA A 2 10.12 2.05 -5.92
CA ALA A 2 10.83 1.83 -4.64
C ALA A 2 10.97 0.36 -4.21
N LEU A 3 10.09 -0.54 -4.68
CA LEU A 3 10.09 -1.97 -4.32
C LEU A 3 10.82 -2.89 -5.32
N ALA A 4 11.23 -2.37 -6.49
CA ALA A 4 11.64 -3.21 -7.64
C ALA A 4 12.89 -4.06 -7.38
N ASP A 5 13.81 -3.55 -6.57
CA ASP A 5 15.14 -4.06 -6.24
C ASP A 5 15.21 -4.64 -4.81
N VAL A 6 14.06 -4.80 -4.14
CA VAL A 6 14.00 -5.36 -2.79
C VAL A 6 14.00 -6.89 -2.86
N SER A 7 15.02 -7.52 -2.26
CA SER A 7 15.06 -8.97 -2.06
C SER A 7 14.09 -9.43 -0.97
N THR A 8 13.76 -10.71 -0.94
CA THR A 8 12.89 -11.30 0.11
C THR A 8 13.47 -11.06 1.51
N ASP A 9 14.77 -11.32 1.72
CA ASP A 9 15.43 -11.11 3.01
C ASP A 9 15.33 -9.65 3.48
N LEU A 10 15.50 -8.70 2.55
CA LEU A 10 15.40 -7.28 2.86
C LEU A 10 13.95 -6.84 3.09
N ALA A 11 12.98 -7.46 2.39
CA ALA A 11 11.57 -7.14 2.53
C ALA A 11 11.08 -7.35 3.96
N PHE A 12 11.54 -8.42 4.59
CA PHE A 12 11.11 -8.83 5.93
C PHE A 12 12.06 -8.37 7.06
N TRP A 13 13.25 -7.86 6.73
CA TRP A 13 14.18 -7.34 7.72
C TRP A 13 13.65 -6.10 8.44
N ARG A 14 13.75 -6.10 9.77
CA ARG A 14 13.35 -4.99 10.64
C ARG A 14 14.56 -4.19 11.12
N PRO A 15 14.52 -2.85 11.07
CA PRO A 15 15.56 -2.00 11.66
C PRO A 15 15.64 -2.11 13.20
N SER A 16 14.49 -2.26 13.87
CA SER A 16 14.36 -2.55 15.30
C SER A 16 13.04 -3.30 15.57
N PRO A 17 12.85 -3.91 16.74
CA PRO A 17 11.62 -4.66 17.06
C PRO A 17 10.33 -3.83 16.90
N GLU A 18 10.39 -2.53 17.19
CA GLU A 18 9.26 -1.59 17.15
C GLU A 18 9.17 -0.81 15.83
N ARG A 19 9.89 -1.22 14.79
CA ARG A 19 9.88 -0.57 13.47
C ARG A 19 9.42 -1.54 12.40
N HIS A 20 8.59 -1.03 11.50
CA HIS A 20 8.09 -1.79 10.36
C HIS A 20 9.21 -2.17 9.39
N ASN A 21 9.07 -3.34 8.80
CA ASN A 21 9.87 -3.74 7.63
C ASN A 21 9.20 -3.25 6.33
N ILE A 22 9.85 -3.52 5.20
CA ILE A 22 9.35 -3.07 3.89
C ILE A 22 8.05 -3.78 3.50
N ALA A 23 7.92 -5.07 3.83
CA ALA A 23 6.71 -5.86 3.56
C ALA A 23 5.48 -5.26 4.25
N GLU A 24 5.60 -4.87 5.51
CA GLU A 24 4.55 -4.22 6.30
C GLU A 24 4.17 -2.85 5.74
N ILE A 25 5.16 -2.04 5.36
CA ILE A 25 4.95 -0.74 4.74
C ILE A 25 4.22 -0.88 3.39
N ALA A 26 4.58 -1.89 2.59
CA ALA A 26 3.95 -2.16 1.30
C ALA A 26 2.47 -2.58 1.47
N LEU A 27 2.17 -3.45 2.44
CA LEU A 27 0.81 -3.88 2.75
C LEU A 27 -0.04 -2.72 3.28
N HIS A 28 0.52 -1.91 4.18
CA HIS A 28 -0.13 -0.69 4.68
C HIS A 28 -0.48 0.27 3.55
N HIS A 29 0.47 0.50 2.63
CA HIS A 29 0.23 1.32 1.44
C HIS A 29 -0.93 0.76 0.58
N ALA A 30 -0.90 -0.54 0.27
CA ALA A 30 -1.95 -1.18 -0.53
C ALA A 30 -3.32 -1.12 0.14
N TYR A 31 -3.38 -1.28 1.47
CA TYR A 31 -4.61 -1.16 2.25
C TYR A 31 -5.25 0.22 2.08
N PHE A 32 -4.48 1.30 2.23
CA PHE A 32 -4.99 2.66 2.03
C PHE A 32 -5.34 2.98 0.57
N VAL A 33 -4.61 2.42 -0.40
CA VAL A 33 -4.97 2.53 -1.83
C VAL A 33 -6.34 1.92 -2.08
N ARG A 34 -6.60 0.71 -1.55
CA ARG A 34 -7.92 0.06 -1.62
C ARG A 34 -9.02 0.92 -0.97
N SER A 35 -8.75 1.49 0.20
CA SER A 35 -9.71 2.35 0.92
C SER A 35 -10.04 3.63 0.14
N VAL A 36 -9.03 4.31 -0.44
CA VAL A 36 -9.22 5.49 -1.28
C VAL A 36 -9.98 5.15 -2.56
N ARG A 37 -9.67 4.01 -3.20
CA ARG A 37 -10.42 3.52 -4.35
C ARG A 37 -11.91 3.36 -4.02
N GLY A 38 -12.25 2.75 -2.88
CA GLY A 38 -13.65 2.62 -2.46
C GLY A 38 -14.36 3.96 -2.33
N ARG A 39 -13.69 4.95 -1.74
CA ARG A 39 -14.23 6.31 -1.62
C ARG A 39 -14.45 6.97 -2.99
N LEU A 40 -13.49 6.83 -3.91
CA LEU A 40 -13.57 7.41 -5.25
C LEU A 40 -14.65 6.76 -6.12
N SER A 41 -14.94 5.47 -5.94
CA SER A 41 -15.99 4.76 -6.68
C SER A 41 -17.42 5.15 -6.26
N GLY A 42 -17.61 6.19 -5.44
CA GLY A 42 -18.94 6.64 -5.00
C GLY A 42 -19.62 5.68 -4.03
N ALA A 43 -18.91 4.65 -3.56
CA ALA A 43 -19.29 3.83 -2.44
C ALA A 43 -19.07 4.62 -1.14
N GLY A 44 -19.81 5.73 -0.98
CA GLY A 44 -19.73 6.61 0.19
C GLY A 44 -19.77 5.78 1.47
N ALA A 45 -18.64 5.71 2.18
CA ALA A 45 -18.43 5.02 3.46
C ALA A 45 -19.05 3.61 3.66
N GLY A 46 -19.57 2.94 2.62
CA GLY A 46 -20.60 1.91 2.86
C GLY A 46 -20.88 0.87 1.78
N ALA A 47 -20.22 0.86 0.61
CA ALA A 47 -20.23 -0.36 -0.19
C ALA A 47 -19.12 -1.29 0.32
N PRO A 48 -19.42 -2.57 0.60
CA PRO A 48 -18.41 -3.51 1.05
C PRO A 48 -17.36 -3.70 -0.04
N LEU A 49 -16.16 -3.20 0.22
CA LEU A 49 -14.98 -3.57 -0.55
C LEU A 49 -14.66 -5.04 -0.29
N GLU A 50 -14.16 -5.74 -1.31
CA GLU A 50 -13.70 -7.12 -1.20
C GLU A 50 -12.68 -7.27 -0.07
N PRO A 51 -12.71 -8.33 0.75
CA PRO A 51 -11.77 -8.48 1.87
C PRO A 51 -10.32 -8.23 1.46
N PHE A 52 -9.54 -7.60 2.35
CA PHE A 52 -8.11 -7.45 2.12
C PHE A 52 -7.41 -8.81 2.20
N VAL A 53 -6.22 -8.91 1.60
CA VAL A 53 -5.46 -10.18 1.48
C VAL A 53 -5.11 -10.81 2.84
N LEU A 54 -5.06 -10.00 3.90
CA LEU A 54 -4.85 -10.43 5.27
C LEU A 54 -5.96 -9.85 6.16
N GLU A 55 -6.37 -10.64 7.16
CA GLU A 55 -7.24 -10.15 8.24
C GLU A 55 -6.50 -9.14 9.13
N GLY A 56 -7.23 -8.12 9.58
CA GLY A 56 -6.73 -7.02 10.40
C GLY A 56 -6.96 -5.66 9.74
N ASP A 57 -6.49 -4.61 10.42
CA ASP A 57 -6.68 -3.21 10.01
C ASP A 57 -5.32 -2.53 9.86
N GLU A 58 -5.12 -1.80 8.77
CA GLU A 58 -4.03 -0.86 8.48
C GLU A 58 -2.59 -1.39 8.50
N TRP A 59 -2.16 -2.09 9.55
CA TRP A 59 -0.81 -2.63 9.73
C TRP A 59 -0.88 -4.14 9.96
N PHE A 60 -0.16 -4.88 9.11
CA PHE A 60 -0.24 -6.34 9.06
C PHE A 60 1.12 -6.96 9.42
N PRO A 61 1.31 -7.45 10.66
CA PRO A 61 2.61 -8.00 11.07
C PRO A 61 3.01 -9.18 10.20
N VAL A 62 4.14 -9.06 9.49
CA VAL A 62 4.71 -10.10 8.63
C VAL A 62 6.24 -10.10 8.78
N SER A 63 6.79 -11.17 9.35
CA SER A 63 8.23 -11.33 9.61
C SER A 63 8.96 -12.21 8.59
N ASP A 64 8.21 -12.90 7.74
CA ASP A 64 8.68 -13.90 6.78
C ASP A 64 7.53 -14.27 5.82
N GLU A 65 7.76 -15.25 4.95
CA GLU A 65 6.80 -15.67 3.92
C GLU A 65 5.67 -16.60 4.42
N SER A 66 5.60 -16.93 5.72
CA SER A 66 4.58 -17.85 6.25
C SER A 66 3.14 -17.35 6.08
N ARG A 67 2.94 -16.04 6.17
CA ARG A 67 1.61 -15.40 6.00
C ARG A 67 1.36 -14.99 4.56
N LEU A 68 2.37 -14.42 3.90
CA LEU A 68 2.28 -13.93 2.54
C LEU A 68 3.68 -13.80 1.94
N THR A 69 3.90 -14.35 0.75
CA THR A 69 5.20 -14.26 0.06
C THR A 69 5.50 -12.83 -0.37
N TRP A 70 6.78 -12.48 -0.50
CA TRP A 70 7.17 -11.15 -0.95
C TRP A 70 6.62 -10.85 -2.36
N HIS A 71 6.65 -11.85 -3.25
CA HIS A 71 6.06 -11.76 -4.58
C HIS A 71 4.57 -11.39 -4.50
N ARG A 72 3.81 -12.07 -3.62
CA ARG A 72 2.37 -11.82 -3.50
C ARG A 72 2.07 -10.45 -2.90
N ILE A 73 2.89 -9.95 -1.98
CA ILE A 73 2.76 -8.59 -1.44
C ILE A 73 2.93 -7.55 -2.56
N ARG A 74 3.92 -7.73 -3.44
CA ARG A 74 4.11 -6.85 -4.60
C ARG A 74 2.92 -6.89 -5.55
N ASP A 75 2.39 -8.08 -5.83
CA ASP A 75 1.19 -8.22 -6.67
C ASP A 75 -0.02 -7.47 -6.11
N VAL A 76 -0.18 -7.46 -4.79
CA VAL A 76 -1.26 -6.74 -4.10
C VAL A 76 -1.09 -5.24 -4.29
N VAL A 77 0.13 -4.71 -4.12
CA VAL A 77 0.43 -3.29 -4.38
C VAL A 77 0.12 -2.93 -5.83
N ASP A 78 0.65 -3.70 -6.79
CA ASP A 78 0.46 -3.42 -8.22
C ASP A 78 -1.03 -3.52 -8.62
N THR A 79 -1.75 -4.48 -8.06
CA THR A 79 -3.19 -4.67 -8.33
C THR A 79 -4.02 -3.52 -7.80
N GLU A 80 -3.81 -3.10 -6.55
CA GLU A 80 -4.55 -1.97 -5.98
C GLU A 80 -4.20 -0.66 -6.69
N GLN A 81 -2.94 -0.45 -7.08
CA GLN A 81 -2.55 0.73 -7.87
C GLN A 81 -3.23 0.75 -9.25
N ARG A 82 -3.27 -0.37 -9.97
CA ARG A 82 -3.99 -0.46 -11.27
C ARG A 82 -5.48 -0.20 -11.11
N ARG A 83 -6.10 -0.77 -10.06
CA ARG A 83 -7.53 -0.58 -9.78
C ARG A 83 -7.84 0.86 -9.41
N LEU A 84 -7.00 1.51 -8.60
CA LEU A 84 -7.14 2.92 -8.27
C LEU A 84 -7.03 3.78 -9.54
N ALA A 85 -6.03 3.53 -10.38
CA ALA A 85 -5.83 4.26 -11.62
C ALA A 85 -7.06 4.18 -12.56
N ALA A 86 -7.70 3.01 -12.67
CA ALA A 86 -8.92 2.86 -13.44
C ALA A 86 -10.05 3.76 -12.92
N VAL A 87 -10.29 3.78 -11.61
CA VAL A 87 -11.33 4.62 -11.01
C VAL A 87 -11.02 6.11 -11.13
N VAL A 88 -9.74 6.51 -11.03
CA VAL A 88 -9.33 7.91 -11.20
C VAL A 88 -9.58 8.40 -12.64
N VAL A 89 -9.38 7.55 -13.65
CA VAL A 89 -9.71 7.89 -15.05
C VAL A 89 -11.21 8.10 -15.24
N ASP A 90 -12.03 7.31 -14.57
CA ASP A 90 -13.49 7.35 -14.69
C ASP A 90 -14.16 8.42 -13.79
N ALA A 91 -13.44 8.96 -12.81
CA ALA A 91 -13.95 9.93 -11.84
C ALA A 91 -14.23 11.30 -12.52
N GLY A 92 -15.48 11.47 -12.99
CA GLY A 92 -16.02 12.72 -13.52
C GLY A 92 -16.75 13.59 -12.48
N ALA A 93 -16.63 14.91 -12.66
CA ALA A 93 -17.42 16.02 -12.13
C ALA A 93 -17.27 16.49 -10.66
N ASP A 94 -17.03 15.67 -9.63
CA ASP A 94 -16.70 16.21 -8.29
C ASP A 94 -15.19 16.29 -8.07
N ARG A 95 -14.58 17.25 -8.76
CA ARG A 95 -13.12 17.38 -8.89
C ARG A 95 -12.40 17.65 -7.58
N ALA A 96 -13.05 18.28 -6.58
CA ALA A 96 -12.35 18.74 -5.38
C ALA A 96 -12.07 17.58 -4.41
N GLU A 97 -13.10 16.82 -3.99
CA GLU A 97 -12.89 15.68 -3.08
C GLU A 97 -12.06 14.58 -3.74
N ALA A 98 -12.32 14.29 -5.03
CA ALA A 98 -11.52 13.31 -5.76
C ALA A 98 -10.06 13.73 -5.87
N PHE A 99 -9.78 15.01 -6.11
CA PHE A 99 -8.42 15.54 -6.14
C PHE A 99 -7.74 15.42 -4.77
N ASP A 100 -8.41 15.79 -3.68
CA ASP A 100 -7.84 15.70 -2.33
C ASP A 100 -7.52 14.25 -1.95
N LEU A 101 -8.36 13.30 -2.34
CA LEU A 101 -8.12 11.86 -2.14
C LEU A 101 -6.91 11.35 -2.93
N VAL A 102 -6.82 11.73 -4.21
CA VAL A 102 -5.70 11.34 -5.07
C VAL A 102 -4.39 11.99 -4.61
N LEU A 103 -4.43 13.26 -4.21
CA LEU A 103 -3.28 13.96 -3.65
C LEU A 103 -2.84 13.30 -2.33
N GLY A 104 -3.79 13.02 -1.44
CA GLY A 104 -3.53 12.36 -0.15
C GLY A 104 -2.84 11.01 -0.32
N ILE A 105 -3.37 10.14 -1.19
CA ILE A 105 -2.77 8.81 -1.42
C ILE A 105 -1.42 8.90 -2.15
N THR A 106 -1.20 9.93 -2.96
CA THR A 106 0.10 10.20 -3.60
C THR A 106 1.14 10.63 -2.57
N CYS A 107 0.81 11.57 -1.68
CA CYS A 107 1.69 11.98 -0.59
C CYS A 107 2.02 10.81 0.35
N HIS A 108 1.03 9.97 0.66
CA HIS A 108 1.20 8.73 1.41
C HIS A 108 2.18 7.77 0.73
N ALA A 109 2.08 7.58 -0.59
CA ALA A 109 3.01 6.76 -1.36
C ALA A 109 4.45 7.30 -1.29
N VAL A 110 4.64 8.62 -1.43
CA VAL A 110 5.95 9.27 -1.35
C VAL A 110 6.57 9.12 0.04
N TYR A 111 5.78 9.31 1.10
CA TYR A 111 6.22 9.13 2.48
C TYR A 111 6.75 7.71 2.72
N HIS A 112 5.97 6.69 2.33
CA HIS A 112 6.37 5.29 2.52
C HIS A 112 7.50 4.87 1.59
N ALA A 113 7.58 5.40 0.37
CA ALA A 113 8.74 5.20 -0.48
C ALA A 113 10.02 5.73 0.19
N GLY A 114 9.96 6.88 0.87
CA GLY A 114 11.06 7.40 1.69
C GLY A 114 11.49 6.44 2.80
N GLN A 115 10.53 5.87 3.53
CA GLN A 115 10.81 4.87 4.57
C GLN A 115 11.48 3.61 3.99
N VAL A 116 11.00 3.11 2.85
CA VAL A 116 11.63 1.97 2.16
C VAL A 116 13.08 2.28 1.79
N GLN A 117 13.36 3.47 1.25
CA GLN A 117 14.74 3.86 0.91
C GLN A 117 15.64 3.97 2.14
N LEU A 118 15.11 4.44 3.27
CA LEU A 118 15.84 4.47 4.53
C LEU A 118 16.19 3.05 5.01
N ILE A 119 15.23 2.12 4.97
CA ILE A 119 15.46 0.72 5.38
C ILE A 119 16.54 0.07 4.50
N LYS A 120 16.49 0.28 3.18
CA LYS A 120 17.53 -0.19 2.25
C LYS A 120 18.93 0.30 2.65
N ARG A 121 19.04 1.57 3.06
CA ARG A 121 20.31 2.19 3.49
C ARG A 121 20.80 1.68 4.85
N LEU A 122 19.90 1.25 5.73
CA LEU A 122 20.29 0.70 7.04
C LEU A 122 20.78 -0.76 6.95
N ARG A 123 20.46 -1.45 5.84
CA ARG A 123 20.83 -2.85 5.61
C ARG A 123 21.86 -3.05 4.49
N SER A 124 22.25 -1.96 3.82
CA SER A 124 23.32 -1.94 2.81
C SER A 124 24.72 -1.98 3.40
#